data_AF-A0A1I7S726-F1
#
_entry.id   AF-A0A1I7S726-F1
#
_cell.length_a   1.000
_cell.length_b   1.000
_cell.length_c   1.000
_cell.angle_alpha   90.00
_cell.angle_beta   90.00
_cell.angle_gamma   90.00
#
_symmetry.space_group_name_H-M   'P 1'
#
loop_
_entity.id
_entity.type
_entity.pdbx_description
1 polymer ?
#
loop_
_entity_poly.entity_id
_entity_poly.type
_entity_poly.pdbx_seq_one_letter_code
_entity_poly.pdbx_strand_id
1 'polypeptide(L)'
;MATSKNIDFDPYFILGLTIPCSDSDIDKAYKKAALKWHPDKAIRNGISKEDSEKRFGQIYQAYQFLKDESLRETYDEEVANKKRRKEYEEERRATSSARRQGFEDKLKAREEVFESRKRKNQASKASFNFDKELERLKKEGAAYLAKIVEQEHRKAAATKTSTVPQANLPENESIYHISADKLRELEEAELEGL
;
A
#
# COMPACT_ATOMS: atom_id res chain seq x y z
N MET A 1 -12.48 30.89 52.70
CA MET A 1 -13.15 30.44 51.45
C MET A 1 -12.26 30.83 50.29
N ALA A 2 -11.57 29.88 49.67
CA ALA A 2 -10.75 30.17 48.49
C ALA A 2 -11.69 30.45 47.32
N THR A 3 -11.59 31.65 46.75
CA THR A 3 -12.34 32.03 45.55
C THR A 3 -11.67 31.34 44.38
N SER A 4 -12.32 30.34 43.78
CA SER A 4 -11.81 29.71 42.56
C SER A 4 -11.88 30.73 41.42
N LYS A 5 -10.75 31.39 41.14
CA LYS A 5 -10.57 32.19 39.94
C LYS A 5 -10.43 31.21 38.76
N ASN A 6 -11.55 30.78 38.21
CA ASN A 6 -11.59 29.96 37.02
C ASN A 6 -11.36 30.85 35.78
N ILE A 7 -10.51 30.41 34.86
CA ILE A 7 -10.14 31.14 33.66
C ILE A 7 -10.36 30.23 32.45
N ASP A 8 -11.13 30.71 31.47
CA ASP A 8 -11.51 29.95 30.27
C ASP A 8 -10.42 29.91 29.18
N PHE A 9 -9.27 30.52 29.41
CA PHE A 9 -8.17 30.66 28.47
C PHE A 9 -6.83 30.25 29.08
N ASP A 10 -5.88 29.89 28.22
CA ASP A 10 -4.52 29.53 28.65
C ASP A 10 -3.75 30.79 29.12
N PRO A 11 -3.41 30.89 30.43
CA PRO A 11 -2.77 32.08 30.97
C PRO A 11 -1.32 32.23 30.50
N TYR A 12 -0.62 31.12 30.23
CA TYR A 12 0.74 31.16 29.68
C TYR A 12 0.73 31.69 28.26
N PHE A 13 -0.22 31.22 27.44
CA PHE A 13 -0.38 31.69 26.07
C PHE A 13 -0.72 33.19 26.00
N ILE A 14 -1.60 33.69 26.89
CA ILE A 14 -1.97 35.12 26.92
C ILE A 14 -0.78 36.02 27.27
N LEU A 15 0.10 35.59 28.19
CA LEU A 15 1.32 36.33 28.52
C LEU A 15 2.47 36.05 27.53
N GLY A 16 2.33 35.07 26.64
CA GLY A 16 3.37 34.66 25.70
C GLY A 16 4.53 33.92 26.37
N LEU A 17 4.22 33.11 27.38
CA LEU A 17 5.14 32.28 28.14
C LEU A 17 4.97 30.79 27.80
N THR A 18 5.99 30.01 28.11
CA THR A 18 5.98 28.55 28.01
C THR A 18 6.26 27.95 29.38
N ILE A 19 5.68 26.78 29.66
CA ILE A 19 6.01 25.99 30.86
C ILE A 19 7.34 25.26 30.58
N PRO A 20 8.35 25.32 31.47
CA PRO A 20 8.40 26.02 32.75
C PRO A 20 8.84 27.49 32.60
N CYS A 21 8.34 28.38 33.46
CA CYS A 21 8.81 29.77 33.55
C CYS A 21 9.03 30.20 35.00
N SER A 22 9.89 31.20 35.22
CA SER A 22 10.11 31.76 36.56
C SER A 22 9.10 32.87 36.89
N ASP A 23 8.91 33.15 38.18
CA ASP A 23 8.12 34.31 38.64
C ASP A 23 8.60 35.63 38.02
N SER A 24 9.91 35.75 37.81
CA SER A 24 10.50 36.93 37.19
C SER A 24 10.09 37.09 35.73
N ASP A 25 9.85 35.99 35.02
CA ASP A 25 9.42 35.99 33.63
C ASP A 25 7.94 36.36 33.52
N ILE A 26 7.12 35.90 34.47
CA ILE A 26 5.70 36.30 34.60
C ILE A 26 5.60 37.81 34.80
N ASP A 27 6.38 38.38 35.72
CA ASP A 27 6.36 39.82 35.99
C ASP A 27 6.84 40.64 34.78
N LYS A 28 7.88 40.19 34.08
CA LYS A 28 8.40 40.85 32.87
C LYS A 28 7.39 40.78 31.72
N ALA A 29 6.79 39.61 31.51
CA ALA A 29 5.81 39.39 30.45
C ALA A 29 4.56 40.24 30.67
N TYR A 30 4.05 40.30 31.91
CA TYR A 30 2.93 41.15 32.27
C TYR A 30 3.23 42.63 31.99
N LYS A 31 4.38 43.16 32.45
CA LYS A 31 4.77 44.56 32.20
C LYS A 31 4.83 44.89 30.70
N LYS A 32 5.41 43.98 29.91
CA LYS A 32 5.52 44.13 28.45
C LYS A 32 4.15 44.09 27.77
N ALA A 33 3.29 43.16 28.16
CA ALA A 33 1.95 42.99 27.61
C ALA A 33 1.02 44.15 28.01
N ALA A 34 1.04 44.55 29.28
CA ALA A 34 0.31 45.69 29.81
C ALA A 34 0.68 46.99 29.08
N LEU A 35 1.96 47.25 28.84
CA LEU A 35 2.40 48.44 28.10
C LEU A 35 1.89 48.44 26.64
N LYS A 36 1.82 47.26 26.00
CA LYS A 36 1.34 47.11 24.62
C LYS A 36 -0.17 47.34 24.50
N TRP A 37 -0.93 46.85 25.46
CA TRP A 37 -2.40 46.84 25.45
C TRP A 37 -3.02 47.84 26.44
N HIS A 38 -2.26 48.81 26.93
CA HIS A 38 -2.80 49.89 27.74
C HIS A 38 -3.60 50.85 26.84
N PRO A 39 -4.84 51.26 27.20
CA PRO A 39 -5.71 52.06 26.33
C PRO A 39 -5.04 53.35 25.83
N ASP A 40 -4.24 54.02 26.67
CA ASP A 40 -3.47 55.21 26.28
C ASP A 40 -2.43 54.97 25.17
N LYS A 41 -1.75 53.81 25.18
CA LYS A 41 -0.73 53.48 24.18
C LYS A 41 -1.30 52.74 22.98
N ALA A 42 -2.39 52.01 23.18
CA ALA A 42 -3.09 51.27 22.14
C ALA A 42 -3.74 52.20 21.10
N ILE A 43 -4.33 53.32 21.54
CA ILE A 43 -4.87 54.35 20.65
C ILE A 43 -3.77 54.89 19.73
N ARG A 44 -2.57 55.12 20.27
CA ARG A 44 -1.40 55.57 19.48
C ARG A 44 -0.92 54.55 18.43
N ASN A 45 -1.23 53.27 18.64
CA ASN A 45 -0.86 52.17 17.75
C ASN A 45 -1.99 51.75 16.80
N GLY A 46 -3.10 52.51 16.72
CA GLY A 46 -4.24 52.20 15.85
C GLY A 46 -5.13 51.05 16.33
N ILE A 47 -5.04 50.67 17.61
CA ILE A 47 -5.88 49.63 18.21
C ILE A 47 -7.11 50.28 18.82
N SER A 48 -8.31 49.70 18.58
CA SER A 48 -9.54 50.17 19.21
C SER A 48 -9.44 50.10 20.73
N LYS A 49 -9.97 51.11 21.43
CA LYS A 49 -10.00 51.16 22.90
C LYS A 49 -10.67 49.90 23.47
N GLU A 50 -11.73 49.42 22.84
CA GLU A 50 -12.49 48.25 23.29
C GLU A 50 -11.66 46.95 23.22
N ASP A 51 -10.93 46.74 22.11
CA ASP A 51 -10.06 45.57 21.96
C ASP A 51 -8.88 45.61 22.94
N SER A 52 -8.34 46.81 23.16
CA SER A 52 -7.29 47.05 24.15
C SER A 52 -7.75 46.69 25.55
N GLU A 53 -8.94 47.14 25.96
CA GLU A 53 -9.52 46.87 27.28
C GLU A 53 -9.82 45.38 27.47
N LYS A 54 -10.41 44.71 26.46
CA LYS A 54 -10.67 43.26 26.50
C LYS A 54 -9.37 42.46 26.68
N ARG A 55 -8.35 42.76 25.87
CA ARG A 55 -7.04 42.08 25.96
C ARG A 55 -6.32 42.40 27.27
N PHE A 56 -6.37 43.64 27.72
CA PHE A 56 -5.78 44.05 29.00
C PHE A 56 -6.43 43.31 30.17
N GLY A 57 -7.76 43.14 30.16
CA GLY A 57 -8.48 42.33 31.14
C GLY A 57 -8.01 40.88 31.17
N GLN A 58 -7.86 40.24 29.99
CA GLN A 58 -7.33 38.87 29.90
C GLN A 58 -5.90 38.76 30.43
N ILE A 59 -5.03 39.72 30.07
CA ILE A 59 -3.64 39.79 30.54
C ILE A 59 -3.58 39.92 32.06
N TYR A 60 -4.42 40.77 32.64
CA TYR A 60 -4.49 40.96 34.08
C TYR A 60 -5.00 39.71 34.81
N GLN A 61 -6.04 39.06 34.29
CA GLN A 61 -6.55 37.79 34.83
C GLN A 61 -5.50 36.68 34.74
N ALA A 62 -4.81 36.54 33.60
CA ALA A 62 -3.72 35.58 33.43
C ALA A 62 -2.59 35.81 34.45
N TYR A 63 -2.16 37.06 34.61
CA TYR A 63 -1.13 37.42 35.59
C TYR A 63 -1.56 37.08 37.02
N GLN A 64 -2.78 37.43 37.41
CA GLN A 64 -3.27 37.16 38.77
C GLN A 64 -3.42 35.67 39.07
N PHE A 65 -3.64 34.84 38.05
CA PHE A 65 -3.69 33.39 38.19
C PHE A 65 -2.30 32.78 38.30
N LEU A 66 -1.38 33.19 37.42
CA LEU A 66 0.00 32.67 37.41
C LEU A 66 0.84 33.16 38.60
N LYS A 67 0.44 34.27 39.23
CA LYS A 67 1.08 34.80 40.44
C LYS A 67 0.65 34.07 41.71
N ASP A 68 -0.50 33.38 41.68
CA ASP A 68 -0.97 32.54 42.77
C ASP A 68 -0.39 31.15 42.60
N GLU A 69 0.58 30.79 43.45
CA GLU A 69 1.30 29.51 43.37
C GLU A 69 0.35 28.31 43.36
N SER A 70 -0.69 28.34 44.21
CA SER A 70 -1.60 27.20 44.33
C SER A 70 -2.43 26.97 43.07
N LEU A 71 -2.87 28.06 42.42
CA LEU A 71 -3.60 27.98 41.16
C LEU A 71 -2.67 27.55 40.01
N ARG A 72 -1.44 28.07 39.99
CA ARG A 72 -0.42 27.70 39.01
C ARG A 72 -0.06 26.23 39.09
N GLU A 73 0.25 25.72 40.28
CA GLU A 73 0.58 24.31 40.50
C GLU A 73 -0.55 23.39 40.03
N THR A 74 -1.79 23.68 40.43
CA THR A 74 -2.96 22.88 40.02
C THR A 74 -3.11 22.85 38.50
N TYR A 75 -2.95 24.01 37.85
CA TYR A 75 -3.04 24.11 36.40
C TYR A 75 -1.92 23.35 35.68
N ASP A 76 -0.68 23.50 36.15
CA ASP A 76 0.48 22.83 35.57
C ASP A 76 0.36 21.30 35.71
N GLU A 77 -0.11 20.83 36.86
CA GLU A 77 -0.44 19.42 37.07
C GLU A 77 -1.53 18.94 36.12
N GLU A 78 -2.62 19.68 35.97
CA GLU A 78 -3.69 19.34 35.02
C GLU A 78 -3.19 19.25 33.58
N VAL A 79 -2.37 20.21 33.14
CA VAL A 79 -1.78 20.22 31.79
C VAL A 79 -0.88 19.02 31.60
N ALA A 80 -0.01 18.71 32.59
CA ALA A 80 0.85 17.54 32.56
C ALA A 80 0.03 16.23 32.54
N ASN A 81 -1.03 16.14 33.35
CA ASN A 81 -1.92 14.98 33.40
C ASN A 81 -2.65 14.77 32.07
N LYS A 82 -3.16 15.86 31.45
CA LYS A 82 -3.79 15.82 30.12
C LYS A 82 -2.80 15.35 29.05
N LYS A 83 -1.55 15.80 29.10
CA LYS A 83 -0.48 15.36 28.18
C LYS A 83 -0.20 13.86 28.33
N ARG A 84 0.07 13.40 29.56
CA ARG A 84 0.33 11.96 29.84
C ARG A 84 -0.84 11.09 29.41
N ARG A 85 -2.08 11.54 29.62
CA ARG A 85 -3.27 10.81 29.20
C ARG A 85 -3.34 10.65 27.69
N LYS A 86 -3.04 11.72 26.91
CA LYS A 86 -3.00 11.65 25.46
C LYS A 86 -1.93 10.68 24.96
N GLU A 87 -0.73 10.75 25.52
CA GLU A 87 0.38 9.85 25.18
C GLU A 87 0.00 8.39 25.43
N TYR A 88 -0.62 8.08 26.58
CA TYR A 88 -1.10 6.73 26.89
C TYR A 88 -2.19 6.24 25.91
N GLU A 89 -3.13 7.11 25.54
CA GLU A 89 -4.19 6.78 24.58
C GLU A 89 -3.61 6.51 23.18
N GLU A 90 -2.62 7.30 22.75
CA GLU A 90 -1.91 7.12 21.49
C GLU A 90 -1.10 5.81 21.46
N GLU A 91 -0.37 5.51 22.53
CA GLU A 91 0.39 4.26 22.68
C GLU A 91 -0.54 3.03 22.65
N ARG A 92 -1.66 3.11 23.37
CA ARG A 92 -2.68 2.04 23.36
C ARG A 92 -3.27 1.86 21.96
N ARG A 93 -3.54 2.95 21.24
CA ARG A 93 -4.04 2.92 19.86
C ARG A 93 -3.01 2.31 18.92
N ALA A 94 -1.74 2.69 19.04
CA ALA A 94 -0.64 2.16 18.24
C ALA A 94 -0.46 0.66 18.48
N THR A 95 -0.49 0.21 19.74
CA THR A 95 -0.37 -1.21 20.11
C THR A 95 -1.55 -2.02 19.58
N SER A 96 -2.77 -1.48 19.70
CA SER A 96 -3.98 -2.11 19.16
C SER A 96 -3.94 -2.19 17.62
N SER A 97 -3.41 -1.15 16.97
CA SER A 97 -3.20 -1.10 15.53
C SER A 97 -2.18 -2.13 15.07
N ALA A 98 -1.05 -2.25 15.77
CA ALA A 98 0.00 -3.21 15.44
C ALA A 98 -0.48 -4.67 15.60
N ARG A 99 -1.23 -4.96 16.68
CA ARG A 99 -1.81 -6.30 16.89
C ARG A 99 -2.83 -6.66 15.81
N ARG A 100 -3.66 -5.69 15.39
CA ARG A 100 -4.63 -5.86 14.31
C ARG A 100 -3.93 -6.08 12.96
N GLN A 101 -2.93 -5.25 12.65
CA GLN A 101 -2.14 -5.35 11.43
C GLN A 101 -1.46 -6.72 11.32
N GLY A 102 -0.82 -7.19 12.39
CA GLY A 102 -0.19 -8.52 12.40
C GLY A 102 -1.19 -9.67 12.26
N PHE A 103 -2.47 -9.48 12.62
CA PHE A 103 -3.51 -10.48 12.36
C PHE A 103 -3.99 -10.43 10.91
N GLU A 104 -4.20 -9.23 10.36
CA GLU A 104 -4.56 -9.02 8.95
C GLU A 104 -3.50 -9.57 8.00
N ASP A 105 -2.21 -9.36 8.29
CA ASP A 105 -1.09 -9.90 7.50
C ASP A 105 -1.07 -11.44 7.51
N LYS A 106 -1.28 -12.05 8.68
CA LYS A 106 -1.39 -13.50 8.82
C LYS A 106 -2.59 -14.07 8.06
N LEU A 107 -3.71 -13.36 8.06
CA LEU A 107 -4.91 -13.75 7.32
C LEU A 107 -4.63 -13.72 5.81
N LYS A 108 -4.08 -12.60 5.33
CA LYS A 108 -3.76 -12.39 3.91
C LYS A 108 -2.76 -13.43 3.39
N ALA A 109 -1.70 -13.71 4.14
CA ALA A 109 -0.74 -14.74 3.77
C ALA A 109 -1.39 -16.13 3.66
N ARG A 110 -2.33 -16.45 4.56
CA ARG A 110 -3.06 -17.73 4.51
C ARG A 110 -4.00 -17.81 3.31
N GLU A 111 -4.70 -16.72 3.00
CA GLU A 111 -5.55 -16.63 1.81
C GLU A 111 -4.74 -16.77 0.51
N GLU A 112 -3.57 -16.13 0.43
CA GLU A 112 -2.70 -16.22 -0.74
C GLU A 112 -2.18 -17.64 -0.98
N VAL A 113 -1.77 -18.34 0.08
CA VAL A 113 -1.36 -19.76 -0.02
C VAL A 113 -2.52 -20.63 -0.50
N PHE A 114 -3.73 -20.39 0.01
CA PHE A 114 -4.92 -21.12 -0.42
C PHE A 114 -5.24 -20.89 -1.90
N GLU A 115 -5.28 -19.62 -2.33
CA GLU A 115 -5.55 -19.27 -3.72
C GLU A 115 -4.46 -19.78 -4.67
N SER A 116 -3.19 -19.75 -4.25
CA SER A 116 -2.08 -20.32 -5.01
C SER A 116 -2.25 -21.83 -5.21
N ARG A 117 -2.64 -22.57 -4.16
CA ARG A 117 -2.93 -24.01 -4.27
C ARG A 117 -4.12 -24.28 -5.18
N LYS A 118 -5.19 -23.51 -5.04
CA LYS A 118 -6.39 -23.62 -5.88
C LYS A 118 -6.06 -23.39 -7.36
N ARG A 119 -5.29 -22.35 -7.68
CA ARG A 119 -4.79 -22.07 -9.04
C ARG A 119 -3.94 -23.21 -9.58
N LYS A 120 -2.97 -23.73 -8.82
CA LYS A 120 -2.15 -24.88 -9.22
C LYS A 120 -2.99 -26.12 -9.51
N ASN A 121 -3.98 -26.42 -8.65
CA ASN A 121 -4.89 -27.54 -8.85
C ASN A 121 -5.82 -27.37 -10.05
N GLN A 122 -6.23 -26.14 -10.37
CA GLN A 122 -7.01 -25.87 -11.58
C GLN A 122 -6.14 -26.00 -12.84
N ALA A 123 -4.92 -25.47 -12.81
CA ALA A 123 -3.97 -25.57 -13.90
C ALA A 123 -3.58 -27.03 -14.19
N SER A 124 -3.34 -27.84 -13.15
CA SER A 124 -3.03 -29.27 -13.33
C SER A 124 -4.21 -30.06 -13.90
N LYS A 125 -5.44 -29.79 -13.44
CA LYS A 125 -6.66 -30.37 -14.03
C LYS A 125 -6.84 -29.96 -15.49
N ALA A 126 -6.59 -28.70 -15.83
CA ALA A 126 -6.65 -28.22 -17.20
C ALA A 126 -5.62 -28.93 -18.08
N SER A 127 -4.36 -29.01 -17.63
CA SER A 127 -3.28 -29.73 -18.33
C SER A 127 -3.66 -31.20 -18.58
N PHE A 128 -4.13 -31.89 -17.54
CA PHE A 128 -4.54 -33.30 -17.66
C PHE A 128 -5.66 -33.51 -18.69
N ASN A 129 -6.62 -32.59 -18.76
CA ASN A 129 -7.69 -32.65 -19.76
C ASN A 129 -7.16 -32.41 -21.18
N PHE A 130 -6.22 -31.47 -21.35
CA PHE A 130 -5.58 -31.22 -22.65
C PHE A 130 -4.73 -32.41 -23.12
N ASP A 131 -3.94 -33.01 -22.23
CA ASP A 131 -3.11 -34.18 -22.56
C ASP A 131 -3.97 -35.35 -23.05
N LYS A 132 -5.11 -35.58 -22.40
CA LYS A 132 -6.07 -36.62 -22.81
C LYS A 132 -6.67 -36.35 -24.19
N GLU A 133 -7.01 -35.10 -24.48
CA GLU A 133 -7.56 -34.72 -25.79
C GLU A 133 -6.48 -34.83 -26.88
N LEU A 134 -5.24 -34.46 -26.59
CA LEU A 134 -4.11 -34.62 -27.49
C LEU A 134 -3.86 -36.10 -27.84
N GLU A 135 -3.93 -36.99 -26.85
CA GLU A 135 -3.76 -38.43 -27.09
C GLU A 135 -4.90 -39.00 -27.96
N ARG A 136 -6.13 -38.51 -27.76
CA ARG A 136 -7.28 -38.87 -28.58
C ARG A 136 -7.09 -38.41 -30.04
N LEU A 137 -6.73 -37.14 -30.26
CA LEU A 137 -6.49 -36.62 -31.61
C LEU A 137 -5.35 -37.38 -32.33
N LYS A 138 -4.27 -37.73 -31.61
CA LYS A 138 -3.18 -38.54 -32.16
C LYS A 138 -3.67 -39.91 -32.62
N LYS A 139 -4.51 -40.59 -31.83
CA LYS A 139 -5.10 -41.89 -32.20
C LYS A 139 -6.05 -41.76 -33.39
N GLU A 140 -6.92 -40.76 -33.38
CA GLU A 140 -7.87 -40.50 -34.48
C GLU A 140 -7.12 -40.18 -35.79
N GLY A 141 -6.07 -39.34 -35.73
CA GLY A 141 -5.21 -39.02 -36.86
C GLY A 141 -4.48 -40.25 -37.40
N ALA A 142 -3.91 -41.08 -36.53
CA ALA A 142 -3.24 -42.33 -36.92
C ALA A 142 -4.21 -43.31 -37.61
N ALA A 143 -5.43 -43.46 -37.08
CA ALA A 143 -6.45 -44.31 -37.68
C ALA A 143 -6.91 -43.79 -39.05
N TYR A 144 -7.00 -42.47 -39.22
CA TYR A 144 -7.32 -41.85 -40.50
C TYR A 144 -6.24 -42.10 -41.54
N LEU A 145 -4.97 -41.90 -41.20
CA LEU A 145 -3.84 -42.20 -42.08
C LEU A 145 -3.79 -43.68 -42.46
N ALA A 146 -4.03 -44.58 -41.50
CA ALA A 146 -4.09 -46.02 -41.78
C ALA A 146 -5.19 -46.36 -42.80
N LYS A 147 -6.36 -45.72 -42.72
CA LYS A 147 -7.43 -45.88 -43.72
C LYS A 147 -7.01 -45.38 -45.10
N ILE A 148 -6.30 -44.25 -45.18
CA ILE A 148 -5.79 -43.74 -46.46
C ILE A 148 -4.84 -44.76 -47.08
N VAL A 149 -3.85 -45.21 -46.30
CA VAL A 149 -2.86 -46.20 -46.75
C VAL A 149 -3.54 -47.49 -47.20
N GLU A 150 -4.54 -47.98 -46.46
CA GLU A 150 -5.31 -49.16 -46.84
C GLU A 150 -6.08 -48.95 -48.15
N GLN A 151 -6.71 -47.78 -48.34
CA GLN A 151 -7.38 -47.44 -49.59
C GLN A 151 -6.40 -47.38 -50.77
N GLU A 152 -5.21 -46.83 -50.58
CA GLU A 152 -4.15 -46.82 -51.59
C GLU A 152 -3.67 -48.24 -51.91
N HIS A 153 -3.40 -49.07 -50.91
CA HIS A 153 -3.05 -50.48 -51.13
C HIS A 153 -4.15 -51.24 -51.86
N ARG A 154 -5.43 -51.00 -51.54
CA ARG A 154 -6.58 -51.61 -52.25
C ARG A 154 -6.66 -51.14 -53.71
N LYS A 155 -6.44 -49.85 -53.99
CA LYS A 155 -6.37 -49.31 -55.37
C LYS A 155 -5.18 -49.88 -56.14
N ALA A 156 -4.02 -50.01 -55.50
CA ALA A 156 -2.82 -50.62 -56.06
C ALA A 156 -2.96 -52.14 -56.30
N ALA A 157 -3.74 -52.84 -55.48
CA ALA A 157 -4.06 -54.25 -55.68
C ALA A 157 -5.08 -54.44 -56.82
N ALA A 158 -6.08 -53.58 -56.92
CA ALA A 158 -7.07 -53.59 -58.01
C ALA A 158 -6.46 -53.26 -59.39
N THR A 159 -5.30 -52.60 -59.43
CA THR A 159 -4.56 -52.28 -60.67
C THR A 159 -3.55 -53.36 -61.08
N LYS A 160 -3.37 -54.45 -60.31
CA LYS A 160 -2.46 -55.57 -60.65
C LYS A 160 -3.07 -56.67 -61.55
N THR A 161 -4.11 -56.35 -62.31
CA THR A 161 -4.56 -57.11 -63.49
C THR A 161 -4.62 -56.21 -64.72
N SER A 162 -3.47 -55.64 -65.15
CA SER A 162 -3.14 -55.43 -66.57
C SER A 162 -1.73 -54.80 -66.69
N THR A 163 -0.79 -55.61 -67.19
CA THR A 163 0.41 -55.30 -67.98
C THR A 163 1.39 -54.19 -67.53
N VAL A 164 2.62 -54.61 -67.19
CA VAL A 164 3.82 -53.77 -67.01
C VAL A 164 4.38 -53.32 -68.37
N PRO A 165 4.88 -52.07 -68.48
CA PRO A 165 6.17 -51.86 -69.13
C PRO A 165 7.18 -51.17 -68.19
N GLN A 166 8.39 -51.70 -68.23
CA GLN A 166 9.61 -51.21 -67.59
C GLN A 166 10.13 -49.95 -68.33
N ALA A 167 10.50 -48.89 -67.61
CA ALA A 167 11.82 -48.23 -67.69
C ALA A 167 11.82 -46.75 -67.20
N ASN A 168 12.91 -46.43 -66.51
CA ASN A 168 13.51 -45.12 -66.22
C ASN A 168 12.98 -44.31 -65.03
N LEU A 169 13.66 -44.50 -63.89
CA LEU A 169 13.75 -43.53 -62.80
C LEU A 169 14.49 -42.28 -63.29
N PRO A 170 13.92 -41.07 -63.12
CA PRO A 170 14.73 -39.91 -62.83
C PRO A 170 15.01 -39.88 -61.32
N GLU A 171 16.28 -39.91 -60.96
CA GLU A 171 16.76 -39.52 -59.64
C GLU A 171 16.25 -38.10 -59.32
N ASN A 172 15.38 -37.94 -58.32
CA ASN A 172 15.23 -36.64 -57.65
C ASN A 172 14.61 -36.77 -56.23
N GLU A 173 15.52 -36.73 -55.26
CA GLU A 173 15.46 -36.14 -53.92
C GLU A 173 14.30 -36.45 -52.95
N SER A 174 14.71 -37.10 -51.86
CA SER A 174 14.03 -37.24 -50.56
C SER A 174 13.41 -35.91 -50.08
N ILE A 175 12.08 -35.85 -50.04
CA ILE A 175 11.33 -34.66 -49.59
C ILE A 175 11.32 -34.53 -48.04
N TYR A 176 12.01 -35.42 -47.31
CA TYR A 176 12.12 -35.32 -45.84
C TYR A 176 13.54 -35.58 -45.32
N HIS A 177 14.55 -34.95 -45.93
CA HIS A 177 15.84 -34.73 -45.24
C HIS A 177 16.02 -33.24 -44.93
N ILE A 178 15.61 -32.85 -43.73
CA ILE A 178 16.14 -31.64 -43.11
C ILE A 178 17.53 -32.02 -42.58
N SER A 179 18.58 -31.44 -43.15
CA SER A 179 19.94 -31.61 -42.66
C SER A 179 20.08 -31.01 -41.25
N ALA A 180 20.93 -31.61 -40.42
CA ALA A 180 21.14 -31.16 -39.04
C ALA A 180 21.57 -29.68 -38.93
N ASP A 181 22.24 -29.15 -39.98
CA ASP A 181 22.63 -27.74 -40.03
C ASP A 181 21.44 -26.79 -40.17
N LYS A 182 20.37 -27.21 -40.86
CA LYS A 182 19.14 -26.41 -41.02
C LYS A 182 18.24 -26.43 -39.77
N LEU A 183 18.47 -27.38 -38.88
CA LEU A 183 17.88 -27.42 -37.54
C LEU A 183 18.60 -26.46 -36.57
N ARG A 184 19.92 -26.25 -36.71
CA ARG A 184 20.67 -25.26 -35.90
C ARG A 184 20.34 -23.82 -36.29
N GLU A 185 20.17 -23.53 -37.57
CA GLU A 185 19.80 -22.18 -38.05
C GLU A 185 18.41 -21.74 -37.53
N LEU A 186 17.50 -22.71 -37.31
CA LEU A 186 16.17 -22.44 -36.75
C LEU A 186 16.18 -22.30 -35.22
N GLU A 187 17.11 -22.96 -34.53
CA GLU A 187 17.36 -22.78 -33.09
C GLU A 187 18.05 -21.43 -32.77
N GLU A 188 18.96 -20.96 -33.63
CA GLU A 188 19.61 -19.65 -33.47
C GLU A 188 18.66 -18.48 -33.74
N ALA A 189 17.71 -18.63 -34.68
CA ALA A 189 16.70 -17.62 -34.99
C ALA A 189 15.66 -17.41 -33.87
N GLU A 190 15.47 -18.37 -32.97
CA GLU A 190 14.61 -18.21 -31.77
C GLU A 190 15.33 -17.49 -30.62
N LEU A 191 16.66 -17.37 -30.65
CA LEU A 191 17.46 -16.74 -29.60
C LEU A 191 17.79 -15.25 -29.82
N GLU A 192 17.67 -14.73 -31.04
CA GLU A 192 17.89 -13.29 -31.33
C GLU A 192 16.58 -12.46 -31.33
N GLY A 193 15.44 -13.08 -31.02
CA GLY A 193 14.11 -12.46 -30.96
C GLY A 193 13.54 -12.19 -29.56
N LEU A 194 14.34 -12.31 -28.50
CA LEU A 194 14.02 -12.03 -27.08
C LEU A 194 15.23 -11.40 -26.37
#